data_AF-A0A944N567-F1
#
_entry.id   AF-A0A944N567-F1
#
_cell.length_a   1.000
_cell.length_b   1.000
_cell.length_c   1.000
_cell.angle_alpha   90.00
_cell.angle_beta   90.00
_cell.angle_gamma   90.00
#
_symmetry.space_group_name_H-M   'P 1'
#
loop_
_entity.id
_entity.type
_entity.pdbx_description
1 polymer ?
#
loop_
_entity_poly.entity_id
_entity_poly.type
_entity_poly.pdbx_seq_one_letter_code
_entity_poly.pdbx_strand_id
1 'polypeptide(L)' 'DKNAPDEVKGWVTSGGYAHNSGVSVAMGYVPQEIADEKHGWSIEILGQRCSATLQEEALFDPKGRIMRA' A
#
# COMPACT_ATOMS: atom_id res chain seq x y z
N ASP A 1 6.06 22.54 10.28
CA ASP A 1 5.63 23.49 9.24
C ASP A 1 4.68 22.75 8.31
N LYS A 2 3.46 23.25 8.08
CA LYS A 2 2.47 22.55 7.22
C LYS A 2 2.83 22.58 5.73
N ASN A 3 3.96 23.22 5.38
CA ASN A 3 4.48 23.39 4.03
C ASN A 3 5.83 22.72 3.77
N ALA A 4 6.39 21.97 4.73
CA ALA A 4 7.57 21.16 4.44
C ALA A 4 7.15 19.94 3.60
N PRO A 5 7.80 19.65 2.45
CA PRO A 5 7.51 18.45 1.69
C PRO A 5 7.85 17.22 2.54
N ASP A 6 6.88 16.34 2.79
CA ASP A 6 7.18 15.06 3.45
C ASP A 6 8.25 14.31 2.66
N GLU A 7 9.09 13.58 3.39
CA GLU A 7 10.18 12.82 2.82
C GLU A 7 9.63 11.64 2.00
N VAL A 8 10.03 11.54 0.73
CA VAL A 8 9.67 10.40 -0.12
C VAL A 8 10.44 9.17 0.33
N LYS A 9 9.70 8.14 0.76
CA LYS A 9 10.27 6.89 1.29
C LYS A 9 10.30 5.73 0.28
N GLY A 10 9.77 5.90 -0.93
CA GLY A 10 9.71 4.83 -1.92
C GLY A 10 8.86 5.16 -3.13
N TRP A 11 8.63 4.15 -3.97
CA TRP A 11 7.89 4.29 -5.23
C TRP A 11 6.87 3.18 -5.41
N VAL A 12 5.65 3.57 -5.83
CA VAL A 12 4.63 2.63 -6.31
C VAL A 12 5.02 2.15 -7.70
N THR A 13 5.03 0.83 -7.89
CA THR A 13 5.32 0.18 -9.18
C THR A 13 4.06 -0.33 -9.85
N SER A 14 3.04 -0.67 -9.07
CA SER A 14 1.75 -1.17 -9.56
C SER A 14 0.65 -0.77 -8.59
N GLY A 15 -0.55 -0.54 -9.10
CA GLY A 15 -1.70 -0.21 -8.27
C GLY A 15 -3.00 -0.36 -9.02
N GLY A 16 -4.10 -0.48 -8.27
CA GLY A 16 -5.43 -0.67 -8.83
C GLY A 16 -6.48 -0.85 -7.74
N TYR A 17 -7.71 -1.16 -8.16
CA TYR A 17 -8.80 -1.47 -7.24
C TYR A 17 -8.99 -2.97 -7.14
N ALA A 18 -8.81 -3.52 -5.95
CA ALA A 18 -9.03 -4.93 -5.67
C ALA A 18 -10.53 -5.19 -5.47
N HIS A 19 -11.25 -5.41 -6.57
CA HIS A 19 -12.72 -5.52 -6.57
C HIS A 19 -13.26 -6.54 -5.56
N ASN A 20 -12.62 -7.70 -5.40
CA ASN A 20 -13.10 -8.72 -4.48
C ASN A 20 -12.88 -8.34 -3.00
N SER A 21 -11.96 -7.43 -2.71
CA SER A 21 -11.65 -6.94 -1.36
C SER A 21 -12.23 -5.56 -1.09
N GLY A 22 -12.79 -4.89 -2.10
CA GLY A 22 -13.46 -3.60 -1.97
C GLY A 22 -12.53 -2.42 -1.68
N VAL A 23 -11.22 -2.54 -1.93
CA VAL A 23 -10.22 -1.54 -1.55
C VAL A 23 -9.28 -1.17 -2.70
N SER A 24 -8.79 0.05 -2.69
CA SER A 24 -7.62 0.45 -3.50
C SER A 24 -6.36 -0.18 -2.91
N VAL A 25 -5.47 -0.65 -3.79
CA VAL A 25 -4.20 -1.27 -3.41
C VAL A 25 -3.08 -0.75 -4.29
N ALA A 26 -1.89 -0.62 -3.69
CA ALA A 26 -0.66 -0.30 -4.37
C ALA A 26 0.43 -1.27 -3.90
N MET A 27 1.34 -1.61 -4.80
CA MET A 27 2.57 -2.33 -4.55
C MET A 27 3.74 -1.42 -4.90
N GLY A 28 4.79 -1.46 -4.09
CA GLY A 28 5.94 -0.60 -4.26
C GLY A 28 7.14 -1.07 -3.46
N TYR A 29 8.24 -0.35 -3.61
CA TYR A 29 9.48 -0.62 -2.87
C TYR A 29 9.79 0.56 -1.94
N VAL A 30 10.28 0.20 -0.75
CA VAL A 30 10.79 1.10 0.29
C VAL A 30 12.11 0.53 0.83
N PRO A 31 12.97 1.32 1.50
CA PRO A 31 14.12 0.81 2.26
C PRO A 31 13.73 -0.29 3.25
N GLN A 32 14.61 -1.26 3.43
CA GLN A 32 14.35 -2.43 4.28
C GLN A 32 14.06 -2.03 5.73
N GLU A 33 14.71 -0.99 6.23
CA GLU A 33 14.66 -0.55 7.62
C GLU A 33 13.26 -0.08 8.04
N ILE A 34 12.42 0.26 7.07
CA ILE A 34 11.05 0.76 7.28
C ILE A 34 9.99 -0.15 6.65
N ALA A 35 10.37 -1.27 6.03
CA ALA A 35 9.45 -2.11 5.26
C ALA A 35 8.35 -2.77 6.11
N ASP A 36 8.60 -2.95 7.41
CA ASP A 36 7.68 -3.57 8.36
C ASP A 36 6.81 -2.56 9.12
N GLU A 37 6.93 -1.26 8.85
CA GLU A 37 6.07 -0.25 9.48
C GLU A 37 4.63 -0.43 9.00
N LYS A 38 3.67 -0.60 9.92
CA LYS A 38 2.27 -0.86 9.54
C LYS A 38 1.49 0.40 9.21
N HIS A 39 1.75 1.49 9.91
CA HIS A 39 0.97 2.72 9.88
C HIS A 39 1.85 3.93 9.58
N GLY A 40 1.22 5.10 9.34
CA GLY A 40 1.94 6.34 9.05
C GLY A 40 2.27 6.55 7.57
N TRP A 41 1.86 5.61 6.72
CA TRP A 41 2.04 5.72 5.27
C TRP A 41 1.03 6.66 4.62
N SER A 42 1.49 7.40 3.63
CA SER A 42 0.64 8.05 2.65
C SER A 42 1.18 7.82 1.25
N ILE A 43 0.28 7.74 0.28
CA ILE A 43 0.61 7.67 -1.14
C ILE A 43 0.05 8.93 -1.78
N GLU A 44 0.89 9.63 -2.55
CA GLU A 44 0.43 10.76 -3.35
C GLU A 44 -0.18 10.24 -4.66
N ILE A 45 -1.41 10.65 -4.94
CA ILE A 45 -2.13 10.35 -6.17
C ILE A 45 -2.64 11.67 -6.73
N LEU A 46 -2.04 12.13 -7.84
CA LEU A 46 -2.42 13.39 -8.51
C LEU A 46 -2.44 14.61 -7.55
N GLY A 47 -1.43 14.71 -6.68
CA GLY A 47 -1.32 15.79 -5.69
C GLY A 47 -2.20 15.63 -4.45
N GLN A 48 -2.98 14.55 -4.35
CA GLN A 48 -3.74 14.21 -3.15
C GLN A 48 -3.02 13.16 -2.31
N ARG A 49 -2.90 13.42 -1.00
CA ARG A 49 -2.40 12.43 -0.05
C ARG A 49 -3.50 11.47 0.38
N CYS A 50 -3.32 10.21 0.05
CA CYS A 50 -4.17 9.12 0.50
C CYS A 50 -3.46 8.36 1.62
N SER A 51 -4.10 8.27 2.80
CA SER A 51 -3.58 7.44 3.89
C SER A 51 -3.53 5.98 3.44
N ALA A 52 -2.44 5.28 3.78
CA ALA A 52 -2.25 3.88 3.50
C ALA A 52 -1.87 3.12 4.78
N THR A 53 -1.97 1.80 4.72
CA THR A 53 -1.56 0.88 5.78
C THR A 53 -0.93 -0.32 5.11
N LEU A 54 0.16 -0.84 5.68
CA LEU A 54 0.84 -2.00 5.14
C LEU A 54 -0.11 -3.20 5.08
N GLN A 55 -0.11 -3.89 3.95
CA GLN A 55 -0.87 -5.11 3.75
C GLN A 55 0.12 -6.27 3.59
N GLU A 56 0.28 -7.07 4.65
CA GLU A 56 1.27 -8.16 4.72
C GLU A 56 0.85 -9.41 3.95
N GLU A 57 -0.45 -9.69 3.90
CA GLU A 57 -1.01 -10.87 3.24
C GLU A 57 -1.71 -10.50 1.93
N ALA A 58 -1.94 -11.48 1.05
CA ALA A 58 -2.77 -11.26 -0.12
C ALA A 58 -4.18 -10.78 0.29
N LEU A 59 -4.67 -9.73 -0.35
CA LEU A 59 -5.98 -9.13 -0.08
C LEU A 59 -7.17 -10.08 -0.31
N PHE A 60 -6.97 -11.11 -1.12
CA PHE A 60 -7.99 -12.09 -1.46
C PHE A 60 -7.43 -13.50 -1.36
N ASP A 61 -8.20 -14.37 -0.70
CA ASP A 61 -7.88 -15.79 -0.46
C ASP A 61 -6.41 -16.03 -0.08
N PRO A 62 -5.90 -15.42 1.02
CA PRO A 62 -4.49 -15.56 1.41
C PRO A 62 -4.07 -17.00 1.70
N LYS A 63 -5.03 -17.89 1.98
CA LYS A 63 -4.81 -19.32 2.21
C LYS A 63 -4.98 -20.17 0.94
N GLY A 64 -5.37 -19.57 -0.18
CA GLY A 64 -5.59 -20.26 -1.45
C GLY A 64 -6.62 -21.39 -1.37
N ARG A 65 -7.66 -21.24 -0.54
CA ARG A 65 -8.67 -22.27 -0.30
C ARG A 65 -9.67 -22.39 -1.44
N ILE A 66 -9.99 -21.28 -2.11
CA ILE A 66 -10.98 -21.26 -3.20
C ILE A 66 -10.44 -22.01 -4.41
N MET A 67 -9.15 -21.83 -4.72
CA MET A 67 -8.49 -22.53 -5.83
C MET A 67 -8.36 -24.05 -5.60
N ARG A 68 -8.34 -24.51 -4.35
CA ARG A 68 -8.04 -25.92 -3.96
C ARG A 68 -9.28 -26.74 -3.61
N ALA A 69 -10.47 -26.16 -3.74
CA ALA A 69 -11.74 -26.83 -3.45
C ALA A 69 -12.17 -27.79 -4.57
#